data_AF-A0A0H2TX29-F1
#
_entry.id   AF-A0A0H2TX29-F1
#
_cell.length_a   1.000
_cell.length_b   1.000
_cell.length_c   1.000
_cell.angle_alpha   90.00
_cell.angle_beta   90.00
_cell.angle_gamma   90.00
#
_symmetry.space_group_name_H-M   'P 1'
#
loop_
_entity.id
_entity.type
_entity.pdbx_description
1 polymer ?
#
loop_
_entity_poly.entity_id
_entity_poly.type
_entity_poly.pdbx_seq_one_letter_code
_entity_poly.pdbx_strand_id
1 'polypeptide(L)'
;MAGSQQGTEPAVTAGSADHPFPLPPILTHPSSAAPTLITQGAEGRLYKTAYLRPDLPCALKHRPSKPYRHPLLDARLTRQRILAEARILARCRRDATAQSGAPA
;
A
#
# COMPACT_ATOMS: atom_id res chain seq x y z
N MET A 1 33.79 -36.77 -16.46
CA MET A 1 33.64 -36.10 -17.76
C MET A 1 32.19 -35.62 -17.87
N ALA A 2 32.01 -34.31 -18.02
CA ALA A 2 30.75 -33.58 -18.27
C ALA A 2 29.67 -33.63 -17.16
N GLY A 3 29.09 -32.53 -16.70
CA GLY A 3 29.22 -31.15 -17.16
C GLY A 3 28.66 -30.15 -16.15
N SER A 4 29.36 -29.03 -16.07
CA SER A 4 28.92 -27.74 -15.53
C SER A 4 27.76 -27.19 -16.35
N GLN A 5 26.71 -26.66 -15.70
CA GLN A 5 25.88 -25.50 -16.11
C GLN A 5 25.26 -24.94 -14.81
N GLN A 6 25.67 -23.75 -14.31
CA GLN A 6 25.07 -22.44 -14.63
C GLN A 6 23.54 -22.47 -14.39
N GLY A 7 22.98 -21.83 -13.37
CA GLY A 7 23.05 -20.40 -13.12
C GLY A 7 21.83 -19.74 -13.78
N THR A 8 20.73 -19.56 -13.04
CA THR A 8 19.66 -18.64 -13.44
C THR A 8 18.87 -18.19 -12.21
N GLU A 9 19.35 -17.14 -11.54
CA GLU A 9 18.43 -16.24 -10.86
C GLU A 9 17.74 -15.39 -11.93
N PRO A 10 16.41 -15.35 -12.01
CA PRO A 10 15.76 -14.19 -12.55
C PRO A 10 15.64 -13.18 -11.40
N ALA A 11 16.69 -12.37 -11.25
CA ALA A 11 16.54 -11.05 -10.66
C ALA A 11 15.54 -10.29 -11.53
N VAL A 12 14.28 -10.25 -11.10
CA VAL A 12 13.24 -9.47 -11.76
C VAL A 12 13.58 -8.00 -11.53
N THR A 13 14.25 -7.39 -12.51
CA THR A 13 14.46 -5.95 -12.64
C THR A 13 13.11 -5.29 -12.92
N ALA A 14 12.29 -5.12 -11.88
CA ALA A 14 11.13 -4.25 -11.93
C ALA A 14 11.64 -2.79 -11.93
N GLY A 15 11.29 -2.07 -13.00
CA GLY A 15 11.81 -0.75 -13.35
C GLY A 15 11.87 0.23 -12.17
N SER A 16 12.97 0.97 -12.14
CA SER A 16 13.26 2.06 -11.23
C SER A 16 12.28 3.22 -11.41
N ALA A 17 11.06 3.06 -10.88
CA ALA A 17 10.32 4.21 -10.40
C ALA A 17 11.10 4.71 -9.19
N ASP A 18 11.69 5.90 -9.33
CA ASP A 18 12.58 6.52 -8.34
C ASP A 18 11.75 6.88 -7.09
N HIS A 19 11.52 5.88 -6.25
CA HIS A 19 10.82 6.06 -5.00
C HIS A 19 11.86 6.35 -3.92
N PRO A 20 11.77 7.48 -3.19
CA PRO A 20 12.74 7.85 -2.15
C PRO A 20 12.75 6.87 -0.96
N PHE A 21 11.87 5.86 -0.97
CA PHE A 21 11.72 4.88 0.09
C PHE A 21 11.42 3.51 -0.48
N PRO A 22 11.81 2.42 0.22
CA PRO A 22 11.46 1.08 -0.20
C PRO A 22 9.94 0.93 -0.27
N LEU A 23 9.48 0.32 -1.35
CA LEU A 23 8.08 -0.04 -1.54
C LEU A 23 7.65 -1.04 -0.45
N PRO A 24 6.42 -0.94 0.05
CA PRO A 24 5.88 -1.99 0.91
C PRO A 24 5.82 -3.32 0.14
N PRO A 25 5.98 -4.47 0.82
CA PRO A 25 6.05 -5.79 0.17
C PRO A 25 4.88 -6.08 -0.78
N ILE A 26 3.68 -5.60 -0.45
CA ILE A 26 2.50 -5.81 -1.30
C ILE A 26 2.59 -5.11 -2.67
N LEU A 27 3.43 -4.08 -2.79
CA LEU A 27 3.65 -3.31 -4.01
C LEU A 27 4.89 -3.74 -4.80
N THR A 28 5.63 -4.75 -4.34
CA THR A 28 6.75 -5.32 -5.12
C THR A 28 6.29 -6.38 -6.12
N HIS A 29 5.08 -6.91 -5.95
CA HIS A 29 4.50 -7.87 -6.86
C HIS A 29 4.03 -7.21 -8.17
N PRO A 30 4.05 -7.94 -9.30
CA PRO A 30 3.54 -7.42 -10.56
C PRO A 30 2.06 -7.06 -10.42
N SER A 31 1.76 -5.78 -10.58
CA SER A 31 0.41 -5.24 -10.60
C SER A 31 0.15 -4.64 -11.98
N SER A 32 -1.12 -4.57 -12.37
CA SER A 32 -1.50 -3.97 -13.66
C SER A 32 -1.15 -2.48 -13.78
N ALA A 33 -0.89 -1.79 -12.67
CA ALA A 33 -0.45 -0.41 -12.64
C ALA A 33 0.74 -0.25 -11.70
N ALA A 34 1.75 0.50 -12.14
CA ALA A 34 2.90 0.82 -11.29
C ALA A 34 2.44 1.70 -10.11
N PRO A 35 2.86 1.37 -8.88
CA PRO A 35 2.50 2.17 -7.71
C PRO A 35 3.12 3.56 -7.82
N THR A 36 2.34 4.60 -7.57
CA THR A 36 2.81 5.99 -7.57
C THR A 36 2.68 6.58 -6.18
N LEU A 37 3.75 7.08 -5.58
CA LEU A 37 3.68 7.80 -4.30
C LEU A 37 2.93 9.12 -4.51
N ILE A 38 1.83 9.32 -3.81
CA ILE A 38 1.06 10.57 -3.84
C ILE A 38 1.63 11.55 -2.82
N THR A 39 1.70 11.13 -1.56
CA THR A 39 2.18 11.97 -0.45
C THR A 39 2.81 11.14 0.67
N GLN A 40 3.64 11.80 1.47
CA GLN A 40 4.17 11.26 2.72
C GLN A 40 3.84 12.21 3.87
N GLY A 41 3.37 11.66 4.98
CA GLY A 41 3.19 12.38 6.25
C GLY A 41 3.77 11.62 7.44
N ALA A 42 3.61 12.18 8.64
CA ALA A 42 4.10 11.57 9.88
C ALA A 42 3.53 10.15 10.12
N GLU A 43 2.29 9.97 9.70
CA GLU A 43 1.48 8.78 9.93
C GLU A 43 1.68 7.65 8.92
N GLY A 44 2.23 7.94 7.74
CA GLY A 44 2.40 6.95 6.67
C GLY A 44 2.62 7.57 5.30
N ARG A 45 2.77 6.70 4.30
CA ARG A 45 2.94 7.00 2.88
C ARG A 45 1.70 6.56 2.12
N LEU A 46 1.18 7.41 1.25
CA LEU A 46 0.00 7.13 0.43
C LEU A 46 0.42 6.85 -1.01
N TYR A 47 0.07 5.68 -1.52
CA TYR A 47 0.34 5.27 -2.89
C TYR A 47 -0.96 5.17 -3.69
N LYS A 48 -0.94 5.60 -4.95
CA LYS A 48 -1.93 5.28 -5.97
C LYS A 48 -1.55 3.95 -6.61
N THR A 49 -2.50 3.02 -6.68
CA THR A 49 -2.34 1.70 -7.31
C THR A 49 -3.67 1.26 -7.94
N ALA A 50 -3.74 0.04 -8.45
CA ALA A 50 -4.96 -0.59 -8.95
C ALA A 50 -5.38 -1.76 -8.03
N TYR A 51 -6.69 -1.96 -7.83
CA TYR A 51 -7.21 -3.05 -7.00
C TYR A 51 -7.80 -4.17 -7.87
N LEU A 52 -7.12 -5.32 -7.91
CA LEU A 52 -7.48 -6.54 -8.65
C LEU A 52 -7.61 -6.41 -10.18
N ARG A 53 -8.03 -5.25 -10.68
CA ARG A 53 -8.25 -4.94 -12.09
C ARG A 53 -7.57 -3.61 -12.46
N PRO A 54 -7.11 -3.44 -13.71
CA PRO A 54 -6.42 -2.22 -14.17
C PRO A 54 -7.26 -0.93 -14.06
N ASP A 55 -8.57 -1.08 -14.25
CA ASP A 55 -9.56 0.01 -14.35
C ASP A 55 -10.05 0.51 -12.98
N LEU A 56 -9.72 -0.20 -11.90
CA LEU A 56 -10.19 0.11 -10.56
C LEU A 56 -9.07 0.79 -9.74
N PRO A 57 -9.00 2.13 -9.72
CA PRO A 57 -7.99 2.84 -8.96
C PRO A 57 -8.18 2.64 -7.45
N CYS A 58 -7.08 2.51 -6.75
CA CYS A 58 -7.03 2.23 -5.33
C CYS A 58 -5.96 3.08 -4.63
N ALA A 59 -6.27 3.52 -3.41
CA ALA A 59 -5.35 4.23 -2.55
C ALA A 59 -4.81 3.29 -1.46
N LEU A 60 -3.50 3.05 -1.45
CA LEU A 60 -2.83 2.25 -0.43
C LEU A 60 -2.08 3.15 0.56
N LYS A 61 -2.57 3.22 1.80
CA LYS A 61 -1.89 3.91 2.89
C LYS A 61 -0.98 2.94 3.66
N HIS A 62 0.33 3.07 3.48
CA HIS A 62 1.35 2.26 4.17
C HIS A 62 1.87 2.98 5.42
N ARG A 63 1.84 2.30 6.57
CA ARG A 63 2.33 2.81 7.86
C ARG A 63 3.66 2.11 8.21
N PRO A 64 4.84 2.69 7.90
CA PRO A 64 6.12 2.06 8.20
C PRO A 64 6.38 1.97 9.71
N SER A 65 7.02 0.88 10.13
CA SER A 65 7.38 0.67 11.54
C SER A 65 8.34 1.76 12.03
N LYS A 66 8.19 2.12 13.30
CA LYS A 66 9.04 3.12 13.95
C LYS A 66 10.08 2.40 14.81
N PRO A 67 11.39 2.58 14.54
CA PRO A 67 12.45 1.76 15.16
C PRO A 67 12.58 1.95 16.68
N TYR A 68 12.08 3.07 17.21
CA TYR A 68 12.08 3.37 18.64
C TYR A 68 10.98 2.63 19.43
N ARG A 69 10.07 1.90 18.77
CA ARG A 69 8.97 1.18 19.44
C ARG A 69 9.30 -0.30 19.57
N HIS A 70 8.89 -0.90 20.67
CA HIS A 70 8.93 -2.35 20.81
C HIS A 70 8.09 -3.02 19.70
N PRO A 71 8.58 -4.07 19.00
CA PRO A 71 7.90 -4.65 17.84
C PRO A 71 6.45 -5.09 18.11
N LEU A 72 6.19 -5.73 19.26
CA LEU A 72 4.84 -6.14 19.65
C LEU A 72 3.91 -4.95 19.90
N LEU A 73 4.44 -3.86 20.48
CA LEU A 73 3.65 -2.65 20.73
C LEU A 73 3.32 -1.96 19.42
N ASP A 74 4.28 -1.82 18.52
CA ASP A 74 4.09 -1.18 17.23
C ASP A 74 3.08 -1.94 16.35
N ALA A 75 3.15 -3.28 16.35
CA ALA A 75 2.18 -4.13 15.66
C ALA A 75 0.75 -3.95 16.22
N ARG A 76 0.60 -3.93 17.56
CA ARG A 76 -0.70 -3.71 18.23
C ARG A 76 -1.27 -2.34 17.92
N LEU A 77 -0.47 -1.28 18.04
CA LEU A 77 -0.88 0.10 17.74
C LEU A 77 -1.25 0.27 16.27
N THR A 78 -0.45 -0.29 15.37
CA THR A 78 -0.71 -0.21 13.92
C THR A 78 -2.02 -0.90 13.57
N ARG A 79 -2.26 -2.11 14.07
CA ARG A 79 -3.53 -2.82 13.88
C ARG A 79 -4.73 -2.04 14.41
N GLN A 80 -4.63 -1.52 15.64
CA GLN A 80 -5.71 -0.75 16.25
C GLN A 80 -6.04 0.52 15.44
N ARG A 81 -5.02 1.26 14.99
CA ARG A 81 -5.19 2.47 14.17
C ARG A 81 -5.82 2.16 12.82
N ILE A 82 -5.35 1.14 12.11
CA ILE A 82 -5.90 0.73 10.81
C ILE A 82 -7.38 0.35 10.94
N LEU A 83 -7.74 -0.43 11.96
CA LEU A 83 -9.13 -0.80 12.19
C LEU A 83 -10.02 0.41 12.53
N ALA A 84 -9.51 1.35 13.32
CA ALA A 84 -10.23 2.58 13.62
C ALA A 84 -10.45 3.43 12.37
N GLU A 85 -9.41 3.64 11.55
CA GLU A 85 -9.52 4.36 10.27
C GLU A 85 -10.52 3.71 9.33
N ALA A 86 -10.44 2.38 9.15
CA ALA A 86 -11.35 1.65 8.28
C ALA A 86 -12.82 1.79 8.73
N ARG A 87 -13.07 1.74 10.04
CA ARG A 87 -14.42 1.93 10.61
C ARG A 87 -14.94 3.34 10.36
N ILE A 88 -14.11 4.36 10.60
CA ILE A 88 -14.49 5.75 10.38
C ILE A 88 -14.75 6.00 8.90
N LEU A 89 -13.88 5.55 7.99
CA LEU A 89 -14.08 5.67 6.54
C LEU A 89 -15.36 4.97 6.06
N ALA A 90 -15.67 3.78 6.60
CA ALA A 90 -16.90 3.08 6.30
C ALA A 90 -18.14 3.85 6.78
N ARG A 91 -18.07 4.48 7.96
CA ARG A 91 -19.15 5.32 8.49
C ARG A 91 -19.33 6.59 7.66
N CYS A 92 -18.25 7.33 7.39
CA CYS A 92 -18.28 8.51 6.53
C CYS A 92 -18.88 8.22 5.15
N ARG A 93 -18.55 7.07 4.55
CA ARG A 93 -19.16 6.67 3.27
C ARG A 93 -20.67 6.47 3.37
N ARG A 94 -21.16 5.82 4.43
CA ARG A 94 -22.60 5.61 4.64
C ARG A 94 -23.33 6.94 4.86
N ASP A 95 -22.77 7.80 5.71
CA ASP A 95 -23.37 9.09 6.04
C ASP A 95 -23.35 10.05 4.82
N ALA A 96 -22.28 10.03 4.02
CA ALA A 96 -22.17 10.83 2.80
C ALA A 96 -23.22 10.47 1.75
N THR A 97 -23.55 9.18 1.59
CA THR A 97 -24.63 8.75 0.67
C THR A 97 -26.04 9.03 1.20
N ALA A 98 -26.20 9.22 2.51
CA ALA A 98 -27.48 9.58 3.12
C ALA A 98 -27.80 11.08 2.99
N GLN A 99 -26.77 11.93 2.88
CA GLN A 99 -26.92 13.39 2.73
C GLN A 99 -26.98 13.86 1.27
N SER A 100 -26.76 12.98 0.28
CA SER A 100 -26.88 13.32 -1.15
C SER A 100 -28.32 13.21 -1.68
N GLY A 101 -29.31 13.59 -0.86
CA GLY A 101 -30.61 14.05 -1.34
C GLY A 101 -30.50 15.53 -1.71
N ALA A 102 -29.97 15.83 -2.88
CA ALA A 102 -30.00 17.19 -3.42
C ALA A 102 -31.45 17.55 -3.80
N PRO A 103 -31.99 18.73 -3.40
CA PRO A 103 -33.26 19.20 -3.93
C PRO A 103 -33.11 19.56 -5.41
N ALA A 104 -34.01 19.02 -6.24
CA ALA A 104 -34.20 19.38 -7.64
C ALA A 104 -34.84 20.77 -7.78
#